data_AF-A0A2G2YPQ2-F1
#
_entry.id   AF-A0A2G2YPQ2-F1
#
_cell.length_a   1.000
_cell.length_b   1.000
_cell.length_c   1.000
_cell.angle_alpha   90.00
_cell.angle_beta   90.00
_cell.angle_gamma   90.00
#
_symmetry.space_group_name_H-M   'P 1'
#
loop_
_entity.id
_entity.type
_entity.pdbx_description
1 polymer ?
#
loop_
_entity_poly.entity_id
_entity_poly.type
_entity_poly.pdbx_seq_one_letter_code
_entity_poly.pdbx_strand_id
1 'polypeptide(L)'
;MSGRGGVVKDIFDGYIPQECQSNPSILRLTKGLSWEEAKEPIHQDIDFYAICGIGHGMSFVDSILKSDSKIGEIGLVALASKYGPYTEEIRQAQLGIQLQNVKTIDANGLKVGPDFVQLSTPSEVQLGQILAKAFLEFGSDPAHDSLEELFDMQKRNRNVSLTY
;
A
#
# COMPACT_ATOMS: atom_id res chain seq x y z
N MET A 1 -4.04 1.91 5.51
CA MET A 1 -4.63 1.33 6.74
C MET A 1 -3.77 1.70 7.92
N SER A 2 -4.34 1.87 9.12
CA SER A 2 -3.66 2.55 10.23
C SER A 2 -2.53 1.82 10.92
N GLY A 3 -2.39 0.51 10.71
CA GLY A 3 -1.29 -0.28 11.27
C GLY A 3 -1.47 -0.55 12.77
N ARG A 4 -1.17 -1.79 13.17
CA ARG A 4 -1.37 -2.29 14.53
C ARG A 4 -0.30 -3.27 14.98
N GLY A 5 0.70 -3.52 14.15
CA GLY A 5 1.83 -4.36 14.53
C GLY A 5 2.49 -3.83 15.79
N GLY A 6 2.69 -4.70 16.78
CA GLY A 6 3.36 -4.35 18.04
C GLY A 6 2.44 -3.72 19.08
N VAL A 7 1.14 -3.57 18.78
CA VAL A 7 0.16 -3.10 19.77
C VAL A 7 -0.34 -4.28 20.60
N VAL A 8 -0.15 -4.22 21.92
CA VAL A 8 -0.64 -5.21 22.88
C VAL A 8 -1.31 -4.47 24.03
N LYS A 9 -2.59 -4.79 24.31
CA LYS A 9 -3.40 -4.14 25.36
C LYS A 9 -3.35 -2.60 25.25
N ASP A 10 -3.57 -2.09 24.04
CA ASP A 10 -3.55 -0.65 23.73
C ASP A 10 -2.22 0.05 24.03
N ILE A 11 -1.11 -0.69 23.97
CA ILE A 11 0.25 -0.14 24.10
C ILE A 11 1.08 -0.62 22.93
N PHE A 12 1.64 0.32 22.17
CA PHE A 12 2.65 0.01 21.16
C PHE A 12 3.99 -0.28 21.84
N ASP A 13 4.64 -1.38 21.46
CA ASP A 13 5.92 -1.82 22.03
C ASP A 13 7.11 -0.92 21.69
N GLY A 14 6.94 0.03 20.76
CA GLY A 14 7.98 0.95 20.31
C GLY A 14 9.03 0.31 19.41
N TYR A 15 8.89 -0.97 19.06
CA TYR A 15 9.82 -1.67 18.19
C TYR A 15 9.54 -1.31 16.72
N ILE A 16 10.54 -0.72 16.06
CA ILE A 16 10.48 -0.32 14.65
C ILE A 16 11.46 -1.20 13.86
N PRO A 17 10.98 -2.11 12.98
CA PRO A 17 11.81 -2.89 12.08
C PRO A 17 12.68 -2.03 11.16
N GLN A 18 13.77 -2.60 10.63
CA GLN A 18 14.71 -1.86 9.77
C GLN A 18 14.02 -1.30 8.50
N GLU A 19 13.12 -2.07 7.91
CA GLU A 19 12.33 -1.73 6.74
C GLU A 19 11.28 -0.63 7.01
N CYS A 20 11.04 -0.33 8.29
CA CYS A 20 10.09 0.69 8.73
C CYS A 20 10.78 1.93 9.31
N GLN A 21 12.12 1.99 9.26
CA GLN A 21 12.89 3.13 9.76
C GLN A 21 12.60 4.38 8.94
N SER A 22 12.69 5.54 9.58
CA SER A 22 12.45 6.81 8.91
C SER A 22 13.52 7.10 7.86
N ASN A 23 13.11 7.76 6.78
CA ASN A 23 13.97 8.12 5.68
C ASN A 23 13.59 9.54 5.21
N PRO A 24 14.55 10.49 5.11
CA PRO A 24 14.27 11.86 4.66
C PRO A 24 13.60 11.98 3.29
N SER A 25 13.72 10.97 2.43
CA SER A 25 13.07 10.91 1.12
C SER A 25 11.62 10.41 1.18
N ILE A 26 11.14 9.93 2.33
CA ILE A 26 9.77 9.47 2.54
C ILE A 26 9.05 10.51 3.40
N LEU A 27 8.01 11.12 2.84
CA LEU A 27 7.19 12.11 3.54
C LEU A 27 5.79 11.56 3.80
N ARG A 28 5.19 11.96 4.92
CA ARG A 28 3.77 11.75 5.22
C ARG A 28 3.06 13.10 5.31
N LEU A 29 1.76 13.10 5.02
CA LEU A 29 0.90 14.25 5.23
C LEU A 29 0.25 14.16 6.62
N THR A 30 0.47 15.18 7.45
CA THR A 30 -0.07 15.26 8.82
C THR A 30 -1.54 15.71 8.84
N LYS A 31 -2.20 15.59 10.00
CA LYS A 31 -3.54 16.17 10.21
C LYS A 31 -3.59 17.70 10.00
N GLY A 32 -2.46 18.37 10.18
CA GLY A 32 -2.30 19.81 9.97
C GLY A 32 -2.05 20.17 8.50
N LEU A 33 -2.25 19.23 7.57
CA LEU A 33 -2.01 19.39 6.13
C LEU A 33 -0.57 19.84 5.81
N SER A 34 0.38 19.43 6.64
CA SER A 34 1.80 19.72 6.47
C SER A 34 2.56 18.44 6.16
N TRP A 35 3.55 18.52 5.27
CA TRP A 35 4.46 17.42 4.94
C TRP A 35 5.58 17.32 5.98
N GLU A 36 5.82 16.11 6.49
CA GLU A 36 6.94 15.82 7.39
C GLU A 36 7.57 14.47 7.04
N GLU A 37 8.80 14.22 7.54
CA GLU A 37 9.45 12.91 7.44
C GLU A 37 8.54 11.83 8.02
N ALA A 38 8.26 10.79 7.23
CA ALA A 38 7.40 9.70 7.67
C ALA A 38 8.08 8.86 8.76
N LYS A 39 7.35 8.65 9.87
CA LYS A 39 7.77 7.85 11.02
C LYS A 39 6.61 6.98 11.45
N GLU A 40 6.91 5.73 11.84
CA GLU A 40 5.89 4.89 12.45
C GLU A 40 5.59 5.34 13.89
N PRO A 41 4.34 5.23 14.35
CA PRO A 41 3.15 4.85 13.58
C PRO A 41 2.65 5.97 12.64
N ILE A 42 2.56 5.72 11.32
CA ILE A 42 2.27 6.76 10.31
C ILE A 42 0.90 7.45 10.53
N HIS A 43 -0.06 6.73 11.12
CA HIS A 43 -1.43 7.21 11.33
C HIS A 43 -1.67 7.81 12.73
N GLN A 44 -0.63 8.02 13.54
CA GLN A 44 -0.75 8.44 14.95
C GLN A 44 -1.60 9.72 15.16
N ASP A 45 -1.59 10.66 14.22
CA ASP A 45 -2.37 11.90 14.29
C ASP A 45 -3.63 11.89 13.40
N ILE A 46 -3.90 10.77 12.69
CA ILE A 46 -5.05 10.59 11.79
C ILE A 46 -6.08 9.65 12.44
N ASP A 47 -5.65 8.47 12.89
CA ASP A 47 -6.50 7.47 13.57
C ASP A 47 -6.54 7.74 15.08
N PHE A 48 -7.05 8.93 15.43
CA PHE A 48 -6.92 9.53 16.76
C PHE A 48 -7.55 8.72 17.90
N TYR A 49 -8.54 7.88 17.61
CA TYR A 49 -9.26 7.09 18.61
C TYR A 49 -8.65 5.70 18.85
N ALA A 50 -7.56 5.37 18.17
CA ALA A 50 -6.92 4.08 18.30
C ALA A 50 -5.40 4.19 18.50
N ILE A 51 -4.86 3.26 19.26
CA ILE A 51 -3.41 3.13 19.40
C ILE A 51 -2.88 2.50 18.11
N CYS A 52 -2.09 3.27 17.38
CA CYS A 52 -1.45 2.83 16.15
C CYS A 52 -0.12 2.14 16.46
N GLY A 53 0.21 1.14 15.64
CA GLY A 53 1.51 0.48 15.63
C GLY A 53 2.09 0.45 14.23
N ILE A 54 2.94 -0.53 13.96
CA ILE A 54 3.53 -0.71 12.62
C ILE A 54 2.45 -1.05 11.60
N GLY A 55 2.49 -0.40 10.44
CA GLY A 55 1.74 -0.76 9.25
C GLY A 55 2.67 -1.16 8.10
N HIS A 56 2.08 -1.59 6.99
CA HIS A 56 2.81 -1.92 5.76
C HIS A 56 3.30 -0.70 4.96
N GLY A 57 2.95 0.52 5.38
CA GLY A 57 3.22 1.75 4.62
C GLY A 57 4.72 2.01 4.44
N MET A 58 5.49 2.04 5.54
CA MET A 58 6.94 2.31 5.44
C MET A 58 7.68 1.20 4.69
N SER A 59 7.41 -0.06 5.00
CA SER A 59 8.07 -1.21 4.36
C SER A 59 7.76 -1.33 2.87
N PHE A 60 6.56 -0.92 2.45
CA PHE A 60 6.20 -0.78 1.05
C PHE A 60 7.06 0.28 0.35
N VAL A 61 7.13 1.50 0.88
CA VAL A 61 7.90 2.59 0.26
C VAL A 61 9.40 2.32 0.30
N ASP A 62 9.93 1.79 1.41
CA ASP A 62 11.34 1.38 1.52
C ASP A 62 11.72 0.33 0.47
N SER A 63 10.86 -0.66 0.25
CA SER A 63 11.08 -1.68 -0.78
C SER A 63 11.06 -1.09 -2.20
N ILE A 64 10.20 -0.10 -2.46
CA ILE A 64 10.19 0.63 -3.74
C ILE A 64 11.44 1.49 -3.89
N LEU A 65 11.88 2.22 -2.86
CA LEU A 65 13.09 3.06 -2.95
C LEU A 65 14.37 2.23 -3.17
N LYS A 66 14.38 0.99 -2.67
CA LYS A 66 15.48 0.03 -2.91
C LYS A 66 15.48 -0.51 -4.34
N SER A 67 14.37 -0.44 -5.06
CA SER A 67 14.27 -0.80 -6.48
C SER A 67 14.34 0.46 -7.35
N ASP A 68 15.20 0.44 -8.37
CA ASP A 68 15.26 1.56 -9.32
C ASP A 68 14.13 1.43 -10.34
N SER A 69 13.06 2.22 -10.21
CA SER A 69 11.97 2.23 -11.21
C SER A 69 11.12 3.48 -11.16
N LYS A 70 10.89 4.05 -12.34
CA LYS A 70 9.83 5.04 -12.61
C LYS A 70 8.48 4.48 -12.14
N ILE A 71 7.69 5.31 -11.46
CA ILE A 71 6.53 4.91 -10.66
C ILE A 71 5.40 4.35 -11.55
N GLY A 72 4.97 3.11 -11.29
CA GLY A 72 3.78 2.45 -11.85
C GLY A 72 2.51 2.59 -10.97
N GLU A 73 1.42 1.89 -11.32
CA GLU A 73 0.05 2.14 -10.83
C GLU A 73 -0.36 1.52 -9.46
N ILE A 74 -1.58 1.86 -9.00
CA ILE A 74 -2.17 1.62 -7.68
C ILE A 74 -2.57 0.14 -7.47
N GLY A 75 -1.96 -0.54 -6.49
CA GLY A 75 -2.37 -1.87 -6.03
C GLY A 75 -3.51 -1.83 -5.01
N LEU A 76 -4.50 -2.72 -5.16
CA LEU A 76 -5.59 -2.88 -4.20
C LEU A 76 -5.26 -4.03 -3.25
N VAL A 77 -5.10 -3.73 -1.96
CA VAL A 77 -4.87 -4.77 -0.94
C VAL A 77 -6.21 -5.39 -0.55
N ALA A 78 -6.41 -6.69 -0.81
CA ALA A 78 -7.53 -7.42 -0.24
C ALA A 78 -7.26 -7.70 1.23
N LEU A 79 -7.71 -6.78 2.08
CA LEU A 79 -7.73 -6.99 3.52
C LEU A 79 -9.10 -7.53 3.91
N ALA A 80 -9.26 -8.85 3.81
CA ALA A 80 -10.29 -9.54 4.56
C ALA A 80 -9.79 -9.63 6.01
N SER A 81 -10.13 -8.63 6.82
CA SER A 81 -10.04 -8.75 8.28
C SER A 81 -10.63 -10.10 8.66
N LYS A 82 -9.87 -10.94 9.36
CA LYS A 82 -10.15 -12.37 9.62
C LYS A 82 -11.45 -12.67 10.39
N TYR A 83 -12.30 -11.66 10.62
CA TYR A 83 -13.46 -11.70 11.48
C TYR A 83 -14.72 -11.29 10.75
N GLY A 84 -15.68 -12.20 10.74
CA GLY A 84 -17.00 -11.99 10.18
C GLY A 84 -17.50 -13.24 9.47
N PRO A 85 -18.82 -13.46 9.40
CA PRO A 85 -19.38 -14.59 8.67
C PRO A 85 -19.16 -14.52 7.16
N TYR A 86 -18.70 -13.36 6.64
CA TYR A 86 -18.55 -13.08 5.21
C TYR A 86 -17.10 -12.97 4.73
N THR A 87 -16.13 -13.33 5.58
CA THR A 87 -14.70 -13.15 5.28
C THR A 87 -14.29 -13.87 4.00
N GLU A 88 -14.77 -15.10 3.79
CA GLU A 88 -14.41 -15.89 2.62
C GLU A 88 -15.13 -15.39 1.36
N GLU A 89 -16.41 -15.04 1.45
CA GLU A 89 -17.17 -14.47 0.34
C GLU A 89 -16.54 -13.16 -0.16
N ILE A 90 -16.16 -12.28 0.75
CA ILE A 90 -15.48 -11.02 0.43
C ILE A 90 -14.10 -11.30 -0.17
N ARG A 91 -13.32 -12.23 0.41
CA ARG A 91 -12.01 -12.62 -0.13
C ARG A 91 -12.12 -13.14 -1.55
N GLN A 92 -13.06 -14.05 -1.82
CA GLN A 92 -13.30 -14.57 -3.17
C GLN A 92 -13.74 -13.47 -4.14
N ALA A 93 -14.61 -12.56 -3.71
CA ALA A 93 -15.02 -11.43 -4.53
C ALA A 93 -13.82 -10.53 -4.89
N GLN A 94 -12.95 -10.21 -3.92
CA GLN A 94 -11.76 -9.41 -4.14
C GLN A 94 -10.75 -10.10 -5.07
N LEU A 95 -10.54 -11.41 -4.92
CA LEU A 95 -9.66 -12.20 -5.80
C LEU A 95 -10.23 -12.38 -7.20
N GLY A 96 -11.56 -12.33 -7.36
CA GLY A 96 -12.25 -12.42 -8.63
C GLY A 96 -12.29 -11.12 -9.44
N ILE A 97 -11.85 -9.99 -8.90
CA ILE A 97 -11.82 -8.71 -9.62
C ILE A 97 -10.80 -8.78 -10.75
N GLN A 98 -11.28 -8.65 -11.98
CA GLN A 98 -10.47 -8.54 -13.19
C GLN A 98 -10.69 -7.17 -13.81
N LEU A 99 -9.98 -6.17 -13.29
CA LEU A 99 -9.95 -4.83 -13.87
C LEU A 99 -8.57 -4.56 -14.41
N GLN A 100 -8.50 -3.88 -15.55
CA GLN A 100 -7.25 -3.35 -16.06
C GLN A 100 -6.65 -2.43 -14.99
N ASN A 101 -5.36 -2.62 -14.72
CA ASN A 101 -4.59 -1.82 -13.74
C ASN A 101 -4.99 -2.05 -12.27
N VAL A 102 -5.63 -3.18 -11.97
CA VAL A 102 -5.90 -3.62 -10.59
C VAL A 102 -5.29 -5.00 -10.37
N LYS A 103 -4.41 -5.11 -9.37
CA LYS A 103 -3.88 -6.38 -8.87
C LYS A 103 -4.28 -6.54 -7.41
N THR A 104 -4.95 -7.65 -7.13
CA THR A 104 -5.34 -8.05 -5.77
C THR A 104 -4.23 -8.88 -5.13
N ILE A 105 -3.83 -8.53 -3.92
CA ILE A 105 -2.88 -9.30 -3.12
C ILE A 105 -3.60 -10.00 -1.97
N ASP A 106 -3.45 -11.32 -1.88
CA ASP A 106 -4.00 -12.13 -0.79
C ASP A 106 -3.09 -12.07 0.45
N ALA A 107 -3.60 -11.47 1.52
CA ALA A 107 -2.94 -11.42 2.83
C ALA A 107 -3.28 -12.65 3.72
N ASN A 108 -4.09 -13.59 3.23
CA ASN A 108 -4.45 -14.78 3.97
C ASN A 108 -3.21 -15.61 4.34
N GLY A 109 -3.21 -16.20 5.54
CA GLY A 109 -2.08 -16.96 6.08
C GLY A 109 -0.99 -16.12 6.76
N LEU A 110 -1.00 -14.79 6.61
CA LEU A 110 -0.13 -13.92 7.42
C LEU A 110 -0.46 -14.05 8.91
N LYS A 111 0.58 -13.91 9.75
CA LYS A 111 0.48 -14.06 11.19
C LYS A 111 -0.22 -12.85 11.79
N VAL A 112 -1.28 -13.12 12.53
CA VAL A 112 -1.98 -12.14 13.34
C VAL A 112 -1.23 -11.89 14.66
N GLY A 113 -1.45 -10.73 15.27
CA GLY A 113 -1.00 -10.39 16.60
C GLY A 113 -1.77 -11.15 17.68
N PRO A 114 -1.50 -10.84 18.97
CA PRO A 114 -2.13 -11.52 20.11
C PRO A 114 -3.65 -11.33 20.21
N ASP A 115 -4.19 -10.30 19.55
CA ASP A 115 -5.63 -10.04 19.46
C ASP A 115 -6.34 -10.94 18.43
N PHE A 116 -5.56 -11.71 17.66
CA PHE A 116 -5.97 -12.57 16.55
C PHE A 116 -6.62 -11.86 15.36
N VAL A 117 -6.90 -10.56 15.45
CA VAL A 117 -7.58 -9.74 14.45
C VAL A 117 -6.59 -9.01 13.55
N GLN A 118 -5.61 -8.35 14.17
CA GLN A 118 -4.69 -7.45 13.49
C GLN A 118 -3.43 -8.19 13.05
N LEU A 119 -2.76 -7.72 12.00
CA LEU A 119 -1.48 -8.31 11.58
C LEU A 119 -0.39 -8.03 12.62
N SER A 120 0.48 -9.02 12.83
CA SER A 120 1.70 -8.83 13.61
C SER A 120 2.68 -7.90 12.89
N THR A 121 3.62 -7.26 13.61
CA THR A 121 4.67 -6.42 13.02
C THR A 121 5.40 -7.12 11.86
N PRO A 122 5.87 -8.37 11.99
CA PRO A 122 6.53 -9.05 10.86
C PRO A 122 5.60 -9.27 9.66
N SER A 123 4.29 -9.45 9.90
CA SER A 123 3.32 -9.65 8.82
C SER A 123 2.95 -8.35 8.11
N GLU A 124 2.91 -7.21 8.82
CA GLU A 124 2.76 -5.89 8.19
C GLU A 124 3.99 -5.57 7.31
N VAL A 125 5.21 -5.88 7.79
CA VAL A 125 6.43 -5.75 6.97
C VAL A 125 6.36 -6.64 5.73
N GLN A 126 6.03 -7.92 5.91
CA GLN A 126 5.91 -8.87 4.80
C GLN A 126 4.85 -8.43 3.78
N LEU A 127 3.70 -7.92 4.24
CA LEU A 127 2.65 -7.41 3.36
C LEU A 127 3.14 -6.20 2.55
N GLY A 128 3.85 -5.26 3.18
CA GLY A 128 4.43 -4.11 2.48
C GLY A 128 5.41 -4.53 1.37
N GLN A 129 6.24 -5.53 1.63
CA GLN A 129 7.16 -6.09 0.63
C GLN A 129 6.43 -6.78 -0.53
N ILE A 130 5.39 -7.57 -0.25
CA ILE A 130 4.56 -8.20 -1.30
C ILE A 130 3.88 -7.14 -2.17
N LEU A 131 3.36 -6.08 -1.54
CA LEU A 131 2.77 -4.96 -2.25
C LEU A 131 3.78 -4.24 -3.15
N ALA A 132 4.99 -4.00 -2.64
CA ALA A 132 6.05 -3.34 -3.41
C ALA A 132 6.45 -4.21 -4.60
N LYS A 133 6.63 -5.52 -4.40
CA LYS A 133 6.91 -6.46 -5.48
C LYS A 133 5.82 -6.43 -6.56
N ALA A 134 4.55 -6.49 -6.14
CA ALA A 134 3.43 -6.48 -7.07
C ALA A 134 3.34 -5.18 -7.88
N PHE A 135 3.63 -4.05 -7.23
CA PHE A 135 3.70 -2.72 -7.84
C PHE A 135 4.78 -2.64 -8.93
N LEU A 136 5.98 -3.12 -8.63
CA LEU A 136 7.13 -3.09 -9.55
C LEU A 136 6.95 -4.02 -10.75
N GLU A 137 6.42 -5.23 -10.52
CA GLU A 137 6.12 -6.18 -11.61
C GLU A 137 5.10 -5.63 -12.61
N PHE A 138 4.13 -4.86 -12.13
CA PHE A 138 3.06 -4.32 -12.98
C PHE A 138 3.53 -3.16 -13.86
N GLY A 139 4.37 -2.28 -13.31
CA GLY A 139 4.96 -1.16 -14.06
C GLY A 139 5.98 -1.57 -15.14
N SER A 140 6.28 -2.86 -15.25
CA SER A 140 7.21 -3.42 -16.24
C SER A 140 6.48 -4.05 -17.45
N ASP A 141 5.14 -3.99 -17.51
CA ASP A 141 4.37 -4.58 -18.61
C ASP A 141 4.46 -3.72 -19.88
N PRO A 142 5.08 -4.23 -20.98
CA PRO A 142 5.24 -3.48 -22.23
C PRO A 142 3.91 -3.10 -22.90
N ALA A 143 2.78 -3.70 -22.50
CA ALA A 143 1.48 -3.27 -22.98
C ALA A 143 1.07 -1.87 -22.47
N HIS A 144 1.63 -1.42 -21.33
CA HIS A 144 1.29 -0.13 -20.73
C HIS A 144 1.91 1.04 -21.50
N ASP A 145 3.19 0.92 -21.87
CA ASP A 145 3.90 1.89 -22.73
C ASP A 145 3.15 2.12 -24.06
N SER A 146 2.58 1.06 -24.64
CA SER A 146 1.86 1.14 -25.91
C SER A 146 0.52 1.90 -25.81
N LEU A 147 -0.14 1.88 -24.64
CA LEU A 147 -1.40 2.59 -24.41
C LEU A 147 -1.17 4.07 -24.09
N GLU A 148 -0.14 4.41 -23.31
CA GLU A 148 0.27 5.80 -23.14
C GLU A 148 0.67 6.44 -24.48
N GLU A 149 1.45 5.73 -25.31
CA GLU A 149 1.80 6.18 -26.65
C GLU A 149 0.55 6.41 -27.54
N LEU A 150 -0.43 5.50 -27.48
CA LEU A 150 -1.70 5.63 -28.20
C LEU A 150 -2.52 6.83 -27.72
N PHE A 151 -2.64 7.03 -26.40
CA PHE A 151 -3.36 8.17 -25.86
C PHE A 151 -2.66 9.50 -26.19
N ASP A 152 -1.33 9.53 -26.16
CA ASP A 152 -0.56 10.72 -26.54
C ASP A 152 -0.58 10.99 -28.05
N MET A 153 -0.65 9.95 -28.88
CA MET A 153 -0.93 10.09 -30.32
C MET A 153 -2.32 10.68 -30.56
N GLN A 154 -3.34 10.19 -29.86
CA GLN A 154 -4.72 10.70 -30.00
C GLN A 154 -4.88 12.13 -29.48
N LYS A 155 -4.20 12.51 -28.39
CA LYS A 155 -4.16 13.90 -27.89
C LYS A 155 -3.46 14.82 -28.89
N ARG A 156 -2.33 14.40 -29.48
CA ARG A 156 -1.63 15.15 -30.54
C ARG A 156 -2.54 15.37 -31.75
N ASN A 157 -3.27 14.35 -32.19
CA ASN A 157 -4.15 14.46 -33.34
C ASN A 157 -5.38 15.35 -33.10
N ARG A 158 -5.88 15.46 -31.86
CA ARG A 158 -7.01 16.35 -31.53
C ARG A 158 -6.65 17.84 -31.49
N ASN A 159 -5.38 18.19 -31.27
CA ASN A 159 -4.93 19.59 -31.29
C ASN A 159 -4.61 20.11 -32.70
N VAL A 160 -4.71 19.29 -33.74
CA VAL A 160 -4.42 19.67 -35.14
C VAL A 160 -5.68 20.09 -35.92
N SER A 161 -6.88 20.07 -35.30
CA SER A 161 -8.14 20.43 -35.98
C SER A 161 -8.82 21.67 -35.39
N LEU A 162 -8.12 22.81 -35.31
CA LEU A 162 -8.73 24.13 -35.17
C LEU A 162 -7.90 25.18 -35.91
N THR A 163 -7.99 25.17 -37.24
CA THR A 163 -7.71 26.33 -38.10
C THR A 163 -8.77 26.37 -39.19
N TYR A 164 -9.78 27.20 -38.99
CA TYR A 164 -10.60 27.81 -40.03
C TYR A 164 -10.53 29.32 -39.87
#